data_AF-A0A1A2VII5-F1
#
_entry.id   AF-A0A1A2VII5-F1
#
_cell.length_a   1.000
_cell.length_b   1.000
_cell.length_c   1.000
_cell.angle_alpha   90.00
_cell.angle_beta   90.00
_cell.angle_gamma   90.00
#
_symmetry.space_group_name_H-M   'P 1'
#
loop_
_entity.id
_entity.type
_entity.pdbx_description
1 polymer ?
#
loop_
_entity_poly.entity_id
_entity_poly.type
_entity_poly.pdbx_seq_one_letter_code
_entity_poly.pdbx_strand_id
1 'polypeptide(L)'
;MTPLRKRRLWLAAAIASVAVFGVACGGGNTAAPQKVIFDKGTPFADLLVPKLTASVTDGAVGVTVDSPVTVSVADGVLASVTMVNENGRSISGQLSPDGLRWSTTEQLGYNRRYTLSAKALGMGGAASRQMTFQTSSPAHLTMPYVNPGDGEVVGVGEPVAIRFDENIANRAAAQKAITITTNPPVEGAFYWLNNREVRWRPEHFWKSGTTVDVAVNTYGVDLGDGMFGEDSVKTHFTIGDEVISTADDTTKTVTVRVNGEVVKTMPTSMGKDSTPTANGFYIIGGRFKHIIMDSSTYGVPVNSPNGYRTEVDWATQMSYSGVFVHSAPWSVGAQGHTNTSHGCLNVSPSNAEWFYDHSKSGDIVEVINTVGPTLPGTEGLGDWNVPWPQWKAGNANT
;
A
#
# COMPACT_ATOMS: atom_id res chain seq x y z
N MET A 1 20.10 4.64 -42.63
CA MET A 1 20.38 5.91 -43.33
C MET A 1 19.10 6.42 -43.98
N THR A 2 18.54 7.52 -43.51
CA THR A 2 17.68 8.45 -44.29
C THR A 2 18.55 9.16 -45.35
N PRO A 3 18.04 9.72 -46.50
CA PRO A 3 16.99 10.78 -46.47
C PRO A 3 16.07 11.01 -47.73
N LEU A 4 14.90 11.68 -47.49
CA LEU A 4 14.29 12.82 -48.26
C LEU A 4 13.98 12.65 -49.80
N ARG A 5 13.08 13.38 -50.51
CA ARG A 5 12.10 14.46 -50.26
C ARG A 5 11.18 14.70 -51.50
N LYS A 6 9.91 15.14 -51.29
CA LYS A 6 9.13 16.26 -51.93
C LYS A 6 9.06 16.43 -53.49
N ARG A 7 8.08 17.11 -54.14
CA ARG A 7 6.65 17.55 -53.92
C ARG A 7 6.21 18.47 -55.10
N ARG A 8 4.89 18.56 -55.43
CA ARG A 8 4.19 19.62 -56.27
C ARG A 8 4.44 19.59 -57.81
N LEU A 9 3.69 20.24 -58.74
CA LEU A 9 2.68 21.35 -58.76
C LEU A 9 1.54 21.20 -59.84
N TRP A 10 0.32 21.71 -59.54
CA TRP A 10 -0.61 22.66 -60.25
C TRP A 10 -0.96 22.64 -61.77
N LEU A 11 -2.26 22.91 -62.11
CA LEU A 11 -2.86 23.98 -63.00
C LEU A 11 -4.42 23.77 -63.10
N ALA A 12 -5.33 24.78 -62.96
CA ALA A 12 -5.92 25.75 -63.93
C ALA A 12 -7.04 25.16 -64.88
N ALA A 13 -8.12 25.84 -65.38
CA ALA A 13 -8.61 27.23 -65.37
C ALA A 13 -10.14 27.38 -65.78
N ALA A 14 -10.71 28.60 -65.59
CA ALA A 14 -11.70 29.33 -66.45
C ALA A 14 -13.13 28.75 -66.78
N ILE A 15 -14.16 29.48 -67.29
CA ILE A 15 -14.79 30.84 -67.18
C ILE A 15 -16.07 30.80 -68.08
N ALA A 16 -17.14 31.56 -67.78
CA ALA A 16 -18.02 32.33 -68.73
C ALA A 16 -19.51 32.44 -68.32
N SER A 17 -20.16 33.53 -68.74
CA SER A 17 -21.53 33.95 -68.38
C SER A 17 -22.24 34.65 -69.55
N VAL A 18 -23.59 34.64 -69.58
CA VAL A 18 -24.42 35.39 -70.56
C VAL A 18 -25.72 35.90 -69.89
N ALA A 19 -26.17 37.11 -70.25
CA ALA A 19 -27.43 37.76 -69.82
C ALA A 19 -28.50 37.74 -70.95
N VAL A 20 -29.76 38.16 -70.77
CA VAL A 20 -30.23 39.55 -71.05
C VAL A 20 -31.77 39.69 -70.84
N PHE A 21 -32.19 40.76 -70.15
CA PHE A 21 -33.41 41.62 -70.19
C PHE A 21 -34.86 41.15 -70.51
N GLY A 22 -35.82 41.81 -69.82
CA GLY A 22 -37.27 41.93 -70.15
C GLY A 22 -38.03 42.87 -69.19
N VAL A 23 -39.16 43.47 -69.59
CA VAL A 23 -39.82 44.66 -68.95
C VAL A 23 -41.37 44.60 -69.10
N ALA A 24 -42.27 45.32 -68.39
CA ALA A 24 -42.18 46.43 -67.42
C ALA A 24 -43.41 46.56 -66.47
N CYS A 25 -43.31 47.47 -65.47
CA CYS A 25 -44.34 48.27 -64.75
C CYS A 25 -45.72 47.70 -64.33
N GLY A 26 -46.07 47.88 -63.04
CA GLY A 26 -47.44 47.86 -62.49
C GLY A 26 -47.46 48.17 -60.98
N GLY A 27 -48.23 49.17 -60.53
CA GLY A 27 -48.13 49.71 -59.16
C GLY A 27 -49.09 49.09 -58.13
N GLY A 28 -48.74 49.19 -56.84
CA GLY A 28 -49.58 48.78 -55.71
C GLY A 28 -48.89 49.05 -54.36
N ASN A 29 -49.25 50.15 -53.70
CA ASN A 29 -48.58 50.60 -52.48
C ASN A 29 -49.19 49.94 -51.22
N THR A 30 -48.69 48.76 -50.85
CA THR A 30 -48.96 48.12 -49.55
C THR A 30 -47.67 47.84 -48.81
N ALA A 31 -47.50 48.47 -47.65
CA ALA A 31 -46.39 48.15 -46.75
C ALA A 31 -46.55 46.70 -46.26
N ALA A 32 -45.52 45.89 -46.44
CA ALA A 32 -45.49 44.54 -45.88
C ALA A 32 -45.61 44.62 -44.34
N PRO A 33 -46.39 43.74 -43.68
CA PRO A 33 -46.42 43.70 -42.22
C PRO A 33 -45.02 43.43 -41.69
N GLN A 34 -44.57 44.24 -40.73
CA GLN A 34 -43.27 44.02 -40.10
C GLN A 34 -43.26 42.63 -39.47
N LYS A 35 -42.36 41.76 -39.95
CA LYS A 35 -41.99 40.54 -39.22
C LYS A 35 -41.27 40.96 -37.95
N VAL A 36 -42.03 41.14 -36.88
CA VAL A 36 -41.48 41.34 -35.54
C VAL A 36 -40.80 40.03 -35.14
N ILE A 37 -39.47 40.03 -35.02
CA ILE A 37 -38.70 38.86 -34.61
C ILE A 37 -38.83 38.72 -33.09
N PHE A 38 -39.98 38.23 -32.63
CA PHE A 38 -40.17 37.69 -31.28
C PHE A 38 -39.65 36.24 -31.22
N ASP A 39 -38.38 36.06 -31.60
CA ASP A 39 -37.68 34.78 -31.46
C ASP A 39 -36.15 34.99 -31.41
N LYS A 40 -35.75 35.83 -30.45
CA LYS A 40 -34.40 35.77 -29.87
C LYS A 40 -34.54 35.52 -28.38
N GLY A 41 -34.47 34.25 -27.99
CA GLY A 41 -34.31 33.86 -26.59
C GLY A 41 -33.16 34.64 -25.95
N THR A 42 -33.34 35.04 -24.70
CA THR A 42 -32.38 35.83 -23.93
C THR A 42 -31.08 35.02 -23.74
N PRO A 43 -29.95 35.37 -24.38
CA PRO A 43 -28.75 34.51 -24.36
C PRO A 43 -28.16 34.30 -22.96
N PHE A 44 -28.51 35.17 -22.01
CA PHE A 44 -28.07 35.12 -20.62
C PHE A 44 -28.93 34.19 -19.74
N ALA A 45 -30.16 33.85 -20.12
CA ALA A 45 -31.02 33.00 -19.29
C ALA A 45 -30.56 31.53 -19.33
N ASP A 46 -30.27 31.00 -20.54
CA ASP A 46 -29.74 29.63 -20.71
C ASP A 46 -28.35 29.45 -20.06
N LEU A 47 -27.57 30.52 -19.96
CA LEU A 47 -26.28 30.50 -19.25
C LEU A 47 -26.44 30.31 -17.72
N LEU A 48 -27.59 30.73 -17.16
CA LEU A 48 -27.92 30.66 -15.72
C LEU A 48 -28.73 29.41 -15.33
N VAL A 49 -28.92 28.46 -16.25
CA VAL A 49 -29.52 27.16 -15.93
C VAL A 49 -28.48 26.30 -15.19
N PRO A 50 -28.81 25.72 -14.01
CA PRO A 50 -27.86 24.94 -13.23
C PRO A 50 -27.28 23.75 -13.99
N LYS A 51 -25.97 23.55 -13.91
CA LYS A 51 -25.25 22.45 -14.57
C LYS A 51 -24.80 21.44 -13.52
N LEU A 52 -25.36 20.23 -13.58
CA LEU A 52 -25.01 19.11 -12.69
C LEU A 52 -23.86 18.30 -13.30
N THR A 53 -22.80 18.10 -12.52
CA THR A 53 -21.67 17.21 -12.81
C THR A 53 -21.58 16.16 -11.72
N ALA A 54 -21.31 14.90 -12.05
CA ALA A 54 -21.14 13.83 -11.08
C ALA A 54 -19.87 13.02 -11.37
N SER A 55 -19.34 12.33 -10.37
CA SER A 55 -18.14 11.49 -10.53
C SER A 55 -18.40 10.13 -11.19
N VAL A 56 -19.66 9.83 -11.50
CA VAL A 56 -20.10 8.61 -12.19
C VAL A 56 -20.97 8.97 -13.39
N THR A 57 -20.98 8.12 -14.42
CA THR A 57 -21.86 8.27 -15.59
C THR A 57 -23.05 7.33 -15.51
N ASP A 58 -24.18 7.74 -16.11
CA ASP A 58 -25.36 6.89 -16.22
C ASP A 58 -25.06 5.65 -17.10
N GLY A 59 -25.56 4.49 -16.67
CA GLY A 59 -25.27 3.19 -17.30
C GLY A 59 -23.86 2.63 -17.04
N ALA A 60 -23.02 3.27 -16.22
CA ALA A 60 -21.67 2.77 -15.93
C ALA A 60 -21.69 1.41 -15.20
N VAL A 61 -20.71 0.57 -15.52
CA VAL A 61 -20.47 -0.74 -14.89
C VAL A 61 -19.01 -0.84 -14.47
N GLY A 62 -18.71 -1.59 -13.41
CA GLY A 62 -17.35 -1.68 -12.88
C GLY A 62 -16.85 -0.40 -12.22
N VAL A 63 -17.77 0.42 -11.67
CA VAL A 63 -17.40 1.62 -10.91
C VAL A 63 -16.66 1.20 -9.64
N THR A 64 -15.45 1.71 -9.44
CA THR A 64 -14.66 1.42 -8.24
C THR A 64 -15.28 2.07 -6.99
N VAL A 65 -14.97 1.50 -5.83
CA VAL A 65 -15.49 1.94 -4.52
C VAL A 65 -14.38 2.45 -3.59
N ASP A 66 -13.22 2.77 -4.19
CA ASP A 66 -12.02 3.36 -3.59
C ASP A 66 -12.14 4.88 -3.41
N SER A 67 -13.25 5.48 -3.84
CA SER A 67 -13.51 6.91 -3.70
C SER A 67 -15.01 7.21 -3.53
N PRO A 68 -15.38 8.28 -2.79
CA PRO A 68 -16.77 8.70 -2.66
C PRO A 68 -17.42 9.07 -4.00
N VAL A 69 -18.71 8.75 -4.15
CA VAL A 69 -19.51 9.28 -5.25
C VAL A 69 -19.91 10.71 -4.92
N THR A 70 -19.66 11.62 -5.86
CA THR A 70 -19.87 13.06 -5.66
C THR A 70 -20.72 13.68 -6.76
N VAL A 71 -21.45 14.72 -6.39
CA VAL A 71 -22.21 15.58 -7.31
C VAL A 71 -21.83 17.02 -7.03
N SER A 72 -21.57 17.80 -8.07
CA SER A 72 -21.37 19.25 -7.98
C SER A 72 -22.32 19.99 -8.93
N VAL A 73 -22.59 21.24 -8.62
CA VAL A 73 -23.39 22.15 -9.44
C VAL A 73 -22.61 23.41 -9.79
N ALA A 74 -22.78 23.88 -11.03
CA ALA A 74 -22.48 25.25 -11.43
C ALA A 74 -23.78 26.01 -11.73
N ASP A 75 -23.75 27.33 -11.62
CA ASP A 75 -24.88 28.23 -11.93
C ASP A 75 -26.15 28.00 -11.08
N GLY A 76 -25.99 27.43 -9.88
CA GLY A 76 -27.06 27.16 -8.93
C GLY A 76 -26.56 26.47 -7.65
N VAL A 77 -27.50 25.95 -6.86
CA VAL A 77 -27.25 25.14 -5.65
C VAL A 77 -28.00 23.80 -5.73
N LEU A 78 -27.46 22.77 -5.08
CA LEU A 78 -28.09 21.46 -4.95
C LEU A 78 -29.25 21.56 -3.94
N ALA A 79 -30.48 21.37 -4.44
CA ALA A 79 -31.69 21.43 -3.62
C ALA A 79 -32.06 20.07 -3.02
N SER A 80 -31.70 18.97 -3.70
CA SER A 80 -31.77 17.62 -3.14
C SER A 80 -30.82 16.69 -3.89
N VAL A 81 -30.08 15.87 -3.15
CA VAL A 81 -29.33 14.73 -3.70
C VAL A 81 -29.65 13.50 -2.87
N THR A 82 -30.04 12.41 -3.51
CA THR A 82 -30.30 11.11 -2.89
C THR A 82 -29.62 10.02 -3.69
N MET A 83 -29.05 9.03 -2.99
CA MET A 83 -28.55 7.81 -3.61
C MET A 83 -29.13 6.61 -2.87
N VAL A 84 -29.63 5.63 -3.62
CA VAL A 84 -30.21 4.40 -3.09
C VAL A 84 -29.56 3.18 -3.75
N ASN A 85 -29.51 2.05 -3.05
CA ASN A 85 -29.12 0.77 -3.65
C ASN A 85 -30.31 0.06 -4.32
N GLU A 86 -30.07 -1.10 -4.91
CA GLU A 86 -31.06 -1.95 -5.57
C GLU A 86 -32.25 -2.38 -4.68
N ASN A 87 -32.10 -2.31 -3.36
CA ASN A 87 -33.13 -2.65 -2.38
C ASN A 87 -33.87 -1.41 -1.84
N GLY A 88 -33.59 -0.21 -2.39
CA GLY A 88 -34.18 1.06 -1.93
C GLY A 88 -33.59 1.60 -0.62
N ARG A 89 -32.52 0.99 -0.06
CA ARG A 89 -31.82 1.55 1.10
C ARG A 89 -31.09 2.82 0.68
N SER A 90 -31.40 3.93 1.34
CA SER A 90 -30.67 5.20 1.20
C SER A 90 -29.22 5.08 1.68
N ILE A 91 -28.32 5.71 0.93
CA ILE A 91 -26.89 5.80 1.22
C ILE A 91 -26.59 7.16 1.83
N SER A 92 -25.84 7.15 2.93
CA SER A 92 -25.44 8.33 3.67
C SER A 92 -24.56 9.24 2.81
N GLY A 93 -24.89 10.53 2.80
CA GLY A 93 -24.10 11.54 2.11
C GLY A 93 -24.37 12.93 2.65
N GLN A 94 -23.41 13.82 2.46
CA GLN A 94 -23.37 15.16 3.02
C GLN A 94 -23.30 16.21 1.91
N LEU A 95 -24.10 17.26 2.06
CA LEU A 95 -24.03 18.47 1.25
C LEU A 95 -23.08 19.49 1.91
N SER A 96 -22.27 20.18 1.13
CA SER A 96 -21.42 21.28 1.60
C SER A 96 -22.26 22.49 2.04
N PRO A 97 -21.79 23.32 3.00
CA PRO A 97 -22.56 24.46 3.51
C PRO A 97 -22.95 25.52 2.48
N ASP A 98 -22.21 25.62 1.37
CA ASP A 98 -22.49 26.49 0.22
C ASP A 98 -23.54 25.90 -0.76
N GLY A 99 -23.97 24.65 -0.56
CA GLY A 99 -24.89 23.94 -1.44
C GLY A 99 -24.29 23.51 -2.79
N LEU A 100 -22.97 23.64 -3.00
CA LEU A 100 -22.35 23.42 -4.31
C LEU A 100 -21.88 21.98 -4.57
N ARG A 101 -21.64 21.19 -3.53
CA ARG A 101 -21.11 19.82 -3.63
C ARG A 101 -21.76 18.86 -2.63
N TRP A 102 -22.15 17.70 -3.12
CA TRP A 102 -22.56 16.55 -2.30
C TRP A 102 -21.57 15.40 -2.46
N SER A 103 -21.38 14.62 -1.40
CA SER A 103 -20.54 13.41 -1.37
C SER A 103 -21.20 12.31 -0.55
N THR A 104 -21.00 11.04 -0.93
CA THR A 104 -21.25 9.92 -0.03
C THR A 104 -20.34 9.99 1.20
N THR A 105 -20.83 9.49 2.34
CA THR A 105 -20.13 9.49 3.65
C THR A 105 -20.04 8.11 4.31
N GLU A 106 -20.64 7.08 3.69
CA GLU A 106 -20.39 5.68 4.03
C GLU A 106 -19.69 4.95 2.87
N GLN A 107 -19.01 3.84 3.20
CA GLN A 107 -18.32 2.95 2.26
C GLN A 107 -19.33 2.32 1.28
N LEU A 108 -19.03 2.37 -0.02
CA LEU A 108 -19.92 1.82 -1.05
C LEU A 108 -19.59 0.35 -1.29
N GLY A 109 -20.63 -0.49 -1.39
CA GLY A 109 -20.45 -1.93 -1.50
C GLY A 109 -20.09 -2.41 -2.91
N TYR A 110 -19.31 -3.48 -2.96
CA TYR A 110 -19.12 -4.30 -4.15
C TYR A 110 -20.43 -4.95 -4.64
N ASN A 111 -20.49 -5.20 -5.95
CA ASN A 111 -21.60 -5.86 -6.65
C ASN A 111 -22.97 -5.24 -6.32
N ARG A 112 -23.04 -3.90 -6.31
CA ARG A 112 -24.27 -3.13 -6.08
C ARG A 112 -24.72 -2.44 -7.34
N ARG A 113 -26.02 -2.13 -7.41
CA ARG A 113 -26.57 -1.18 -8.35
C ARG A 113 -27.08 0.03 -7.56
N TYR A 114 -26.51 1.19 -7.84
CA TYR A 114 -26.90 2.43 -7.20
C TYR A 114 -27.68 3.31 -8.17
N THR A 115 -28.75 3.94 -7.68
CA THR A 115 -29.46 5.00 -8.40
C THR A 115 -29.26 6.32 -7.65
N LEU A 116 -28.65 7.28 -8.34
CA LEU A 116 -28.37 8.63 -7.85
C LEU A 116 -29.34 9.62 -8.51
N SER A 117 -30.06 10.38 -7.70
CA SER A 117 -31.02 11.40 -8.13
C SER A 117 -30.61 12.75 -7.56
N ALA A 118 -30.34 13.72 -8.42
CA ALA A 118 -29.90 15.07 -8.05
C ALA A 118 -30.79 16.14 -8.69
N LYS A 119 -31.15 17.16 -7.91
CA LYS A 119 -31.90 18.34 -8.33
C LYS A 119 -31.14 19.60 -7.91
N ALA A 120 -30.98 20.52 -8.85
CA ALA A 120 -30.39 21.83 -8.64
C ALA A 120 -31.38 22.95 -8.96
N LEU A 121 -31.21 24.08 -8.27
CA LEU A 121 -31.98 25.32 -8.46
C LEU A 121 -31.02 26.49 -8.66
N GLY A 122 -31.34 27.40 -9.58
CA GLY A 122 -30.58 28.61 -9.86
C GLY A 122 -31.47 29.69 -10.47
N MET A 123 -30.89 30.85 -10.78
CA MET A 123 -31.67 31.99 -11.28
C MET A 123 -32.28 31.73 -12.66
N GLY A 124 -31.65 30.90 -13.51
CA GLY A 124 -32.20 30.48 -14.80
C GLY A 124 -33.19 29.32 -14.73
N GLY A 125 -33.51 28.79 -13.53
CA GLY A 125 -34.50 27.74 -13.33
C GLY A 125 -33.98 26.52 -12.57
N ALA A 126 -34.45 25.34 -12.95
CA ALA A 126 -34.14 24.08 -12.28
C ALA A 126 -33.51 23.06 -13.23
N ALA A 127 -32.57 22.27 -12.72
CA ALA A 127 -32.04 21.11 -13.41
C ALA A 127 -32.27 19.86 -12.57
N SER A 128 -32.42 18.71 -13.22
CA SER A 128 -32.50 17.42 -12.54
C SER A 128 -31.83 16.34 -13.37
N ARG A 129 -31.19 15.39 -12.70
CA ARG A 129 -30.58 14.20 -13.28
C ARG A 129 -30.88 13.00 -12.40
N GLN A 130 -31.17 11.89 -13.04
CA GLN A 130 -31.16 10.57 -12.44
C GLN A 130 -30.13 9.75 -13.20
N MET A 131 -29.37 8.93 -12.49
CA MET A 131 -28.34 8.06 -13.06
C MET A 131 -28.35 6.73 -12.32
N THR A 132 -28.10 5.64 -13.02
CA THR A 132 -27.93 4.31 -12.43
C THR A 132 -26.58 3.74 -12.87
N PHE A 133 -25.81 3.21 -11.91
CA PHE A 133 -24.52 2.58 -12.18
C PHE A 133 -24.34 1.31 -11.35
N GLN A 134 -23.39 0.46 -11.75
CA GLN A 134 -23.03 -0.76 -11.05
C GLN A 134 -21.57 -0.73 -10.61
N THR A 135 -21.31 -1.08 -9.36
CA THR A 135 -19.96 -1.15 -8.81
C THR A 135 -19.22 -2.41 -9.27
N SER A 136 -17.90 -2.42 -9.10
CA SER A 136 -17.08 -3.63 -9.31
C SER A 136 -17.66 -4.84 -8.58
N SER A 137 -17.63 -5.99 -9.23
CA SER A 137 -18.04 -7.29 -8.66
C SER A 137 -16.81 -8.20 -8.62
N PRO A 138 -16.05 -8.21 -7.51
CA PRO A 138 -14.84 -9.02 -7.39
C PRO A 138 -15.12 -10.51 -7.59
N ALA A 139 -14.15 -11.23 -8.16
CA ALA A 139 -14.12 -12.69 -8.15
C ALA A 139 -13.62 -13.21 -6.79
N HIS A 140 -12.66 -12.50 -6.21
CA HIS A 140 -12.04 -12.80 -4.91
C HIS A 140 -11.84 -11.51 -4.11
N LEU A 141 -11.77 -11.65 -2.79
CA LEU A 141 -11.33 -10.60 -1.87
C LEU A 141 -10.01 -11.06 -1.22
N THR A 142 -9.19 -10.10 -0.79
CA THR A 142 -8.01 -10.38 0.04
C THR A 142 -7.85 -9.32 1.13
N MET A 143 -7.59 -9.76 2.36
CA MET A 143 -7.41 -8.89 3.51
C MET A 143 -5.92 -8.58 3.74
N PRO A 144 -5.52 -7.30 3.79
CA PRO A 144 -4.19 -6.91 4.24
C PRO A 144 -4.06 -7.00 5.77
N TYR A 145 -2.94 -7.57 6.22
CA TYR A 145 -2.49 -7.57 7.62
C TYR A 145 -1.19 -6.78 7.71
N VAL A 146 -1.14 -5.75 8.54
CA VAL A 146 0.03 -4.86 8.67
C VAL A 146 0.76 -5.12 9.97
N ASN A 147 2.10 -5.11 9.92
CA ASN A 147 2.97 -4.97 11.08
C ASN A 147 3.94 -3.80 10.86
N PRO A 148 4.40 -3.09 11.91
CA PRO A 148 4.05 -3.27 13.34
C PRO A 148 2.59 -2.98 13.72
N GLY A 149 2.23 -3.38 14.94
CA GLY A 149 0.94 -3.05 15.54
C GLY A 149 0.76 -1.55 15.81
N ASP A 150 -0.50 -1.12 15.89
CA ASP A 150 -0.85 0.31 16.08
C ASP A 150 -0.48 0.79 17.49
N GLY A 151 0.27 1.88 17.57
CA GLY A 151 0.81 2.46 18.80
C GLY A 151 2.11 1.84 19.32
N GLU A 152 2.70 0.85 18.62
CA GLU A 152 3.91 0.16 19.06
C GLU A 152 5.17 1.05 19.02
N VAL A 153 6.14 0.71 19.89
CA VAL A 153 7.50 1.28 19.88
C VAL A 153 8.50 0.19 19.53
N VAL A 154 9.12 0.31 18.36
CA VAL A 154 9.95 -0.72 17.72
C VAL A 154 11.40 -0.28 17.60
N GLY A 155 12.30 -1.23 17.33
CA GLY A 155 13.72 -0.96 17.09
C GLY A 155 14.01 -0.37 15.71
N VAL A 156 15.25 0.05 15.52
CA VAL A 156 15.71 0.79 14.31
C VAL A 156 15.77 -0.06 13.04
N GLY A 157 15.60 -1.38 13.14
CA GLY A 157 15.58 -2.34 12.04
C GLY A 157 14.18 -2.71 11.53
N GLU A 158 13.09 -2.25 12.15
CA GLU A 158 11.74 -2.70 11.82
C GLU A 158 11.29 -2.23 10.41
N PRO A 159 10.98 -3.14 9.47
CA PRO A 159 10.37 -2.77 8.20
C PRO A 159 8.85 -2.58 8.38
N VAL A 160 8.24 -1.73 7.55
CA VAL A 160 6.78 -1.80 7.38
C VAL A 160 6.45 -3.07 6.61
N ALA A 161 5.58 -3.92 7.13
CA ALA A 161 5.18 -5.17 6.51
C ALA A 161 3.68 -5.21 6.21
N ILE A 162 3.30 -5.49 4.96
CA ILE A 162 1.92 -5.70 4.54
C ILE A 162 1.83 -7.11 3.95
N ARG A 163 1.17 -8.01 4.68
CA ARG A 163 0.91 -9.39 4.28
C ARG A 163 -0.55 -9.56 3.90
N PHE A 164 -0.80 -9.89 2.65
CA PHE A 164 -2.11 -10.30 2.14
C PHE A 164 -2.36 -11.78 2.48
N ASP A 165 -3.62 -12.17 2.62
CA ASP A 165 -4.02 -13.58 2.77
C ASP A 165 -4.14 -14.33 1.45
N GLU A 166 -4.04 -13.64 0.30
CA GLU A 166 -3.95 -14.23 -1.03
C GLU A 166 -2.73 -13.76 -1.85
N ASN A 167 -2.48 -14.44 -2.97
CA ASN A 167 -1.40 -14.07 -3.90
C ASN A 167 -1.78 -12.81 -4.70
N ILE A 168 -0.92 -11.80 -4.70
CA ILE A 168 -1.15 -10.54 -5.42
C ILE A 168 -0.58 -10.61 -6.83
N ALA A 169 -1.46 -10.61 -7.83
CA ALA A 169 -1.09 -10.62 -9.25
C ALA A 169 -0.59 -9.25 -9.73
N ASN A 170 -1.26 -8.15 -9.33
CA ASN A 170 -0.87 -6.78 -9.65
C ASN A 170 -0.20 -6.09 -8.45
N ARG A 171 1.04 -6.49 -8.18
CA ARG A 171 1.86 -5.93 -7.09
C ARG A 171 2.05 -4.42 -7.18
N ALA A 172 2.04 -3.84 -8.39
CA ALA A 172 2.14 -2.40 -8.59
C ALA A 172 0.87 -1.65 -8.15
N ALA A 173 -0.32 -2.24 -8.34
CA ALA A 173 -1.57 -1.68 -7.80
C ALA A 173 -1.57 -1.71 -6.26
N ALA A 174 -1.13 -2.82 -5.65
CA ALA A 174 -0.99 -2.91 -4.19
C ALA A 174 -0.03 -1.84 -3.64
N GLN A 175 1.17 -1.67 -4.23
CA GLN A 175 2.11 -0.63 -3.81
C GLN A 175 1.53 0.78 -3.96
N LYS A 176 0.75 1.05 -5.02
CA LYS A 176 0.10 2.35 -5.24
C LYS A 176 -1.03 2.64 -4.22
N ALA A 177 -1.68 1.60 -3.69
CA ALA A 177 -2.70 1.72 -2.65
C ALA A 177 -2.12 1.98 -1.24
N ILE A 178 -0.83 1.71 -1.04
CA ILE A 178 -0.14 1.88 0.24
C ILE A 178 0.52 3.26 0.31
N THR A 179 0.11 4.07 1.28
CA THR A 179 0.74 5.35 1.62
C THR A 179 1.53 5.20 2.91
N ILE A 180 2.81 5.56 2.87
CA ILE A 180 3.69 5.59 4.06
C ILE A 180 4.17 7.02 4.25
N THR A 181 3.97 7.57 5.44
CA THR A 181 4.46 8.90 5.84
C THR A 181 5.45 8.74 6.98
N THR A 182 6.57 9.44 6.91
CA THR A 182 7.63 9.39 7.93
C THR A 182 7.94 10.79 8.43
N ASN A 183 8.19 10.93 9.73
CA ASN A 183 8.61 12.18 10.34
C ASN A 183 9.75 11.93 11.36
N PRO A 184 10.99 12.38 11.09
CA PRO A 184 11.41 13.15 9.90
C PRO A 184 11.23 12.38 8.57
N PRO A 185 10.97 13.08 7.45
CA PRO A 185 10.88 12.44 6.14
C PRO A 185 12.19 11.74 5.74
N VAL A 186 12.08 10.47 5.36
CA VAL A 186 13.19 9.65 4.85
C VAL A 186 12.77 8.92 3.57
N GLU A 187 13.70 8.74 2.63
CA GLU A 187 13.46 7.92 1.44
C GLU A 187 13.41 6.43 1.83
N GLY A 188 12.43 5.72 1.29
CA GLY A 188 12.32 4.26 1.40
C GLY A 188 11.62 3.67 0.18
N ALA A 189 11.67 2.35 0.03
CA ALA A 189 11.15 1.65 -1.15
C ALA A 189 10.52 0.29 -0.79
N PHE A 190 9.66 -0.22 -1.68
CA PHE A 190 8.96 -1.49 -1.52
C PHE A 190 9.73 -2.67 -2.13
N TYR A 191 9.74 -3.80 -1.41
CA TYR A 191 10.26 -5.08 -1.90
C TYR A 191 9.36 -6.24 -1.44
N TRP A 192 9.03 -7.16 -2.34
CA TRP A 192 8.22 -8.34 -2.06
C TRP A 192 9.11 -9.50 -1.62
N LEU A 193 8.82 -10.09 -0.46
CA LEU A 193 9.54 -11.29 0.01
C LEU A 193 9.00 -12.55 -0.66
N ASN A 194 7.71 -12.56 -0.95
CA ASN A 194 6.97 -13.65 -1.59
C ASN A 194 5.72 -13.07 -2.31
N ASN A 195 4.84 -13.91 -2.86
CA ASN A 195 3.65 -13.47 -3.60
C ASN A 195 2.57 -12.77 -2.76
N ARG A 196 2.70 -12.76 -1.43
CA ARG A 196 1.69 -12.28 -0.47
C ARG A 196 2.19 -11.17 0.43
N GLU A 197 3.50 -11.04 0.64
CA GLU A 197 4.07 -10.10 1.61
C GLU A 197 5.02 -9.10 0.95
N VAL A 198 4.67 -7.82 1.09
CA VAL A 198 5.50 -6.69 0.68
C VAL A 198 6.02 -5.96 1.91
N ARG A 199 7.29 -5.57 1.85
CA ARG A 199 8.01 -4.82 2.88
C ARG A 199 8.37 -3.45 2.36
N TRP A 200 8.48 -2.47 3.24
CA TRP A 200 9.04 -1.15 2.94
C TRP A 200 10.02 -0.74 4.04
N ARG A 201 11.17 -0.21 3.65
CA ARG A 201 12.18 0.33 4.56
C ARG A 201 13.03 1.42 3.89
N PRO A 202 13.69 2.28 4.68
CA PRO A 202 14.77 3.15 4.21
C PRO A 202 16.07 2.39 3.84
N GLU A 203 17.04 3.14 3.30
CA GLU A 203 18.37 2.63 2.89
C GLU A 203 19.19 2.09 4.07
N HIS A 204 19.18 2.82 5.19
CA HIS A 204 19.85 2.50 6.45
C HIS A 204 18.83 2.32 7.57
N PHE A 205 19.27 1.80 8.72
CA PHE A 205 18.43 1.71 9.92
C PHE A 205 17.77 3.06 10.25
N TRP A 206 16.57 2.98 10.79
CA TRP A 206 15.77 4.15 11.15
C TRP A 206 16.45 5.00 12.20
N LYS A 207 16.21 6.30 12.14
CA LYS A 207 16.59 7.23 13.21
C LYS A 207 15.61 7.11 14.38
N SER A 208 16.10 6.91 15.60
CA SER A 208 15.29 6.97 16.84
C SER A 208 14.45 8.25 16.93
N GLY A 209 13.22 8.10 17.43
CA GLY A 209 12.21 9.15 17.50
C GLY A 209 11.47 9.43 16.18
N THR A 210 11.72 8.65 15.11
CA THR A 210 10.93 8.76 13.87
C THR A 210 9.54 8.18 14.09
N THR A 211 8.49 8.89 13.69
CA THR A 211 7.12 8.35 13.62
C THR A 211 6.82 7.89 12.19
N VAL A 212 6.08 6.78 12.08
CA VAL A 212 5.73 6.17 10.79
C VAL A 212 4.22 5.90 10.76
N ASP A 213 3.53 6.53 9.81
CA ASP A 213 2.12 6.30 9.51
C ASP A 213 1.99 5.45 8.25
N VAL A 214 1.21 4.38 8.31
CA VAL A 214 0.95 3.46 7.20
C VAL A 214 -0.55 3.39 6.95
N ALA A 215 -0.98 3.74 5.74
CA ALA A 215 -2.37 3.61 5.29
C ALA A 215 -2.42 2.71 4.05
N VAL A 216 -3.04 1.53 4.19
CA VAL A 216 -3.23 0.53 3.14
C VAL A 216 -4.65 0.69 2.62
N ASN A 217 -4.82 1.53 1.60
CA ASN A 217 -6.12 1.93 1.06
C ASN A 217 -6.56 0.96 -0.06
N THR A 218 -6.62 -0.33 0.26
CA THR A 218 -6.88 -1.40 -0.72
C THR A 218 -8.35 -1.60 -1.04
N TYR A 219 -9.27 -1.08 -0.21
CA TYR A 219 -10.69 -1.18 -0.52
C TYR A 219 -11.03 -0.47 -1.83
N GLY A 220 -11.81 -1.14 -2.67
CA GLY A 220 -12.19 -0.69 -4.01
C GLY A 220 -11.12 -0.84 -5.09
N VAL A 221 -9.88 -1.22 -4.74
CA VAL A 221 -8.75 -1.36 -5.67
C VAL A 221 -8.71 -2.77 -6.25
N ASP A 222 -8.54 -2.86 -7.58
CA ASP A 222 -8.25 -4.12 -8.30
C ASP A 222 -6.76 -4.47 -8.13
N LEU A 223 -6.50 -5.60 -7.48
CA LEU A 223 -5.17 -6.15 -7.17
C LEU A 223 -4.72 -7.21 -8.19
N GLY A 224 -5.41 -7.30 -9.33
CA GLY A 224 -5.14 -8.21 -10.43
C GLY A 224 -6.10 -9.40 -10.47
N ASP A 225 -6.35 -9.93 -11.68
CA ASP A 225 -7.18 -11.11 -11.93
C ASP A 225 -8.59 -11.08 -11.29
N GLY A 226 -9.15 -9.88 -11.07
CA GLY A 226 -10.46 -9.68 -10.45
C GLY A 226 -10.47 -9.87 -8.93
N MET A 227 -9.31 -9.91 -8.29
CA MET A 227 -9.13 -9.85 -6.85
C MET A 227 -9.15 -8.39 -6.39
N PHE A 228 -9.92 -8.09 -5.34
CA PHE A 228 -10.00 -6.74 -4.76
C PHE A 228 -9.64 -6.76 -3.27
N GLY A 229 -9.22 -5.62 -2.72
CA GLY A 229 -8.99 -5.50 -1.27
C GLY A 229 -10.29 -5.65 -0.48
N GLU A 230 -10.31 -6.53 0.53
CA GLU A 230 -11.49 -6.77 1.38
C GLU A 230 -11.87 -5.53 2.20
N ASP A 231 -10.87 -4.86 2.77
CA ASP A 231 -11.00 -3.59 3.48
C ASP A 231 -9.73 -2.73 3.32
N SER A 232 -9.73 -1.56 3.96
CA SER A 232 -8.54 -0.72 4.16
C SER A 232 -8.07 -0.80 5.62
N VAL A 233 -6.76 -0.83 5.84
CA VAL A 233 -6.17 -0.90 7.18
C VAL A 233 -5.12 0.19 7.40
N LYS A 234 -4.90 0.55 8.65
CA LYS A 234 -3.91 1.56 9.05
C LYS A 234 -3.17 1.15 10.32
N THR A 235 -1.95 1.65 10.47
CA THR A 235 -1.16 1.55 11.71
C THR A 235 -0.25 2.78 11.82
N HIS A 236 0.02 3.21 13.04
CA HIS A 236 1.02 4.21 13.39
C HIS A 236 2.00 3.63 14.41
N PHE A 237 3.30 3.79 14.21
CA PHE A 237 4.31 3.33 15.17
C PHE A 237 5.48 4.32 15.30
N THR A 238 6.25 4.18 16.37
CA THR A 238 7.42 5.03 16.67
C THR A 238 8.69 4.19 16.78
N ILE A 239 9.79 4.70 16.22
CA ILE A 239 11.12 4.10 16.36
C ILE A 239 11.72 4.51 17.72
N GLY A 240 11.99 3.55 18.58
CA GLY A 240 12.63 3.74 19.89
C GLY A 240 14.16 3.85 19.82
N ASP A 241 14.84 3.54 20.94
CA ASP A 241 16.30 3.50 21.01
C ASP A 241 16.92 2.52 20.01
N GLU A 242 18.10 2.88 19.50
CA GLU A 242 18.97 1.98 18.74
C GLU A 242 19.45 0.86 19.66
N VAL A 243 19.10 -0.39 19.36
CA VAL A 243 19.64 -1.55 20.04
C VAL A 243 20.21 -2.50 18.99
N ILE A 244 21.52 -2.70 19.03
CA ILE A 244 22.27 -3.53 18.09
C ILE A 244 23.12 -4.53 18.87
N SER A 245 22.88 -5.82 18.63
CA SER A 245 23.60 -6.93 19.26
C SER A 245 24.53 -7.60 18.26
N THR A 246 25.84 -7.46 18.42
CA THR A 246 26.80 -8.14 17.53
C THR A 246 27.20 -9.50 18.13
N ALA A 247 26.95 -10.59 17.40
CA ALA A 247 27.41 -11.94 17.72
C ALA A 247 28.61 -12.30 16.83
N ASP A 248 29.80 -12.33 17.41
CA ASP A 248 31.05 -12.62 16.69
C ASP A 248 31.56 -14.03 17.02
N ASP A 249 31.71 -14.88 16.00
CA ASP A 249 32.17 -16.26 16.18
C ASP A 249 33.66 -16.38 16.54
N THR A 250 34.44 -15.31 16.30
CA THR A 250 35.85 -15.25 16.71
C THR A 250 35.98 -15.23 18.22
N THR A 251 35.06 -14.53 18.90
CA THR A 251 35.04 -14.32 20.35
C THR A 251 33.90 -15.07 21.07
N LYS A 252 33.01 -15.72 20.30
CA LYS A 252 31.81 -16.46 20.78
C LYS A 252 31.02 -15.68 21.81
N THR A 253 30.81 -14.41 21.50
CA THR A 253 30.24 -13.41 22.40
C THR A 253 29.18 -12.60 21.67
N VAL A 254 28.01 -12.43 22.29
CA VAL A 254 27.01 -11.43 21.90
C VAL A 254 27.28 -10.16 22.70
N THR A 255 27.58 -9.06 22.01
CA THR A 255 27.77 -7.73 22.62
C THR A 255 26.58 -6.86 22.28
N VAL A 256 25.76 -6.54 23.27
CA VAL A 256 24.58 -5.68 23.12
C VAL A 256 24.96 -4.23 23.35
N ARG A 257 24.66 -3.38 22.36
CA ARG A 257 24.80 -1.93 22.45
C ARG A 257 23.43 -1.27 22.44
N VAL A 258 23.28 -0.23 23.26
CA VAL A 258 22.13 0.69 23.24
C VAL A 258 22.68 2.08 22.92
N ASN A 259 22.20 2.69 21.82
CA ASN A 259 22.67 3.99 21.31
C ASN A 259 24.22 4.06 21.23
N GLY A 260 24.85 3.01 20.71
CA GLY A 260 26.31 2.83 20.61
C GLY A 260 27.05 2.37 21.88
N GLU A 261 26.47 2.48 23.09
CA GLU A 261 27.14 2.11 24.34
C GLU A 261 26.97 0.62 24.68
N VAL A 262 28.04 -0.08 25.08
CA VAL A 262 27.98 -1.49 25.47
C VAL A 262 27.32 -1.64 26.84
N VAL A 263 26.12 -2.21 26.88
CA VAL A 263 25.34 -2.45 28.10
C VAL A 263 25.39 -3.90 28.58
N LYS A 264 25.72 -4.85 27.70
CA LYS A 264 25.78 -6.28 28.02
C LYS A 264 26.75 -7.03 27.12
N THR A 265 27.42 -8.01 27.73
CA THR A 265 28.30 -8.97 27.04
C THR A 265 27.89 -10.37 27.48
N MET A 266 27.52 -11.22 26.53
CA MET A 266 27.00 -12.57 26.79
C MET A 266 27.88 -13.62 26.09
N PRO A 267 28.52 -14.54 26.83
CA PRO A 267 29.08 -15.75 26.23
C PRO A 267 27.96 -16.53 25.51
N THR A 268 28.21 -16.98 24.28
CA THR A 268 27.25 -17.72 23.46
C THR A 268 27.86 -18.99 22.85
N SER A 269 27.01 -19.95 22.51
CA SER A 269 27.37 -21.12 21.70
C SER A 269 26.43 -21.16 20.50
N MET A 270 26.97 -20.89 19.31
CA MET A 270 26.19 -20.77 18.08
C MET A 270 26.05 -22.13 17.38
N GLY A 271 25.53 -22.15 16.15
CA GLY A 271 25.38 -23.36 15.34
C GLY A 271 26.72 -24.03 15.07
N LYS A 272 26.82 -25.33 15.35
CA LYS A 272 27.99 -26.17 15.02
C LYS A 272 28.23 -26.20 13.51
N ASP A 273 29.44 -26.50 13.06
CA ASP A 273 29.88 -26.43 11.66
C ASP A 273 28.95 -27.15 10.63
N SER A 274 28.27 -28.23 11.03
CA SER A 274 27.32 -28.96 10.16
C SER A 274 25.91 -28.36 10.09
N THR A 275 25.58 -27.43 10.99
CA THR A 275 24.35 -26.62 11.03
C THR A 275 24.69 -25.21 11.54
N PRO A 276 25.48 -24.43 10.80
CA PRO A 276 26.05 -23.17 11.30
C PRO A 276 25.00 -22.06 11.32
N THR A 277 25.14 -21.13 12.26
CA THR A 277 24.39 -19.86 12.21
C THR A 277 24.85 -19.06 11.00
N ALA A 278 23.91 -18.53 10.21
CA ALA A 278 24.24 -17.69 9.07
C ALA A 278 24.78 -16.32 9.52
N ASN A 279 25.67 -15.73 8.73
CA ASN A 279 26.16 -14.36 8.92
C ASN A 279 25.11 -13.33 8.44
N GLY A 280 25.27 -12.08 8.85
CA GLY A 280 24.47 -10.94 8.38
C GLY A 280 23.52 -10.38 9.44
N PHE A 281 22.58 -9.55 8.98
CA PHE A 281 21.62 -8.86 9.83
C PHE A 281 20.35 -9.68 10.04
N TYR A 282 19.86 -9.67 11.27
CA TYR A 282 18.62 -10.30 11.69
C TYR A 282 17.79 -9.25 12.44
N ILE A 283 16.49 -9.21 12.15
CA ILE A 283 15.52 -8.35 12.83
C ILE A 283 14.90 -9.14 13.98
N ILE A 284 14.86 -8.59 15.18
CA ILE A 284 14.15 -9.21 16.31
C ILE A 284 12.65 -9.21 16.03
N GLY A 285 12.03 -10.37 16.22
CA GLY A 285 10.58 -10.58 16.10
C GLY A 285 9.93 -10.97 17.42
N GLY A 286 9.25 -12.11 17.44
CA GLY A 286 8.51 -12.60 18.61
C GLY A 286 9.39 -12.93 19.82
N ARG A 287 8.89 -12.62 21.02
CA ARG A 287 9.55 -12.91 22.31
C ARG A 287 8.67 -13.84 23.14
N PHE A 288 9.23 -14.93 23.65
CA PHE A 288 8.51 -15.98 24.35
C PHE A 288 9.17 -16.29 25.71
N LYS A 289 8.40 -16.23 26.80
CA LYS A 289 8.89 -16.67 28.13
C LYS A 289 9.28 -18.14 28.14
N HIS A 290 8.52 -18.94 27.39
CA HIS A 290 8.75 -20.35 27.16
C HIS A 290 8.20 -20.72 25.78
N ILE A 291 8.88 -21.60 25.03
CA ILE A 291 8.42 -22.11 23.73
C ILE A 291 8.97 -23.52 23.49
N ILE A 292 8.18 -24.36 22.82
CA ILE A 292 8.66 -25.60 22.22
C ILE A 292 9.17 -25.27 20.82
N MET A 293 10.49 -25.22 20.63
CA MET A 293 11.05 -25.12 19.28
C MET A 293 10.97 -26.48 18.60
N ASP A 294 10.19 -26.57 17.53
CA ASP A 294 10.02 -27.78 16.73
C ASP A 294 10.63 -27.57 15.34
N SER A 295 11.64 -28.36 15.00
CA SER A 295 12.38 -28.21 13.74
C SER A 295 11.48 -28.41 12.50
N SER A 296 10.36 -29.12 12.63
CA SER A 296 9.44 -29.36 11.52
C SER A 296 8.65 -28.11 11.12
N THR A 297 8.46 -27.15 12.04
CA THR A 297 7.97 -25.79 11.74
C THR A 297 8.86 -25.07 10.73
N TYR A 298 10.16 -25.34 10.75
CA TYR A 298 11.18 -24.75 9.89
C TYR A 298 11.59 -25.67 8.73
N GLY A 299 10.80 -26.71 8.44
CA GLY A 299 11.00 -27.63 7.31
C GLY A 299 11.95 -28.80 7.55
N VAL A 300 12.49 -28.98 8.76
CA VAL A 300 13.40 -30.09 9.10
C VAL A 300 12.66 -31.14 9.93
N PRO A 301 12.40 -32.37 9.43
CA PRO A 301 11.68 -33.39 10.20
C PRO A 301 12.38 -33.73 11.52
N VAL A 302 11.64 -33.76 12.62
CA VAL A 302 12.18 -33.98 13.99
C VAL A 302 12.99 -35.27 14.11
N ASN A 303 12.61 -36.33 13.39
CA ASN A 303 13.29 -37.63 13.40
C ASN A 303 14.46 -37.72 12.39
N SER A 304 14.87 -36.61 11.76
CA SER A 304 16.02 -36.54 10.85
C SER A 304 17.33 -36.24 11.61
N PRO A 305 18.52 -36.41 11.01
CA PRO A 305 19.81 -36.19 11.69
C PRO A 305 20.03 -34.78 12.28
N ASN A 306 19.36 -33.76 11.73
CA ASN A 306 19.39 -32.38 12.21
C ASN A 306 18.06 -31.94 12.86
N GLY A 307 17.13 -32.88 13.06
CA GLY A 307 15.83 -32.62 13.64
C GLY A 307 15.90 -32.45 15.15
N TYR A 308 15.01 -31.62 15.70
CA TYR A 308 14.90 -31.39 17.13
C TYR A 308 13.47 -30.99 17.52
N ARG A 309 13.11 -31.30 18.77
CA ARG A 309 11.95 -30.71 19.45
C ARG A 309 12.38 -30.43 20.88
N THR A 310 12.48 -29.16 21.24
CA THR A 310 13.15 -28.73 22.48
C THR A 310 12.33 -27.64 23.16
N GLU A 311 11.98 -27.89 24.42
CA GLU A 311 11.39 -26.90 25.31
C GLU A 311 12.50 -25.96 25.79
N VAL A 312 12.31 -24.64 25.65
CA VAL A 312 13.27 -23.63 26.11
C VAL A 312 12.57 -22.45 26.78
N ASP A 313 13.32 -21.75 27.63
CA ASP A 313 12.88 -20.51 28.27
C ASP A 313 13.53 -19.28 27.61
N TRP A 314 12.88 -18.14 27.76
CA TRP A 314 13.37 -16.81 27.37
C TRP A 314 13.88 -16.74 25.92
N ALA A 315 13.08 -17.26 24.99
CA ALA A 315 13.41 -17.30 23.58
C ALA A 315 12.99 -16.01 22.87
N THR A 316 13.94 -15.36 22.21
CA THR A 316 13.71 -14.20 21.35
C THR A 316 14.04 -14.58 19.91
N GLN A 317 13.03 -14.53 19.04
CA GLN A 317 13.15 -14.89 17.63
C GLN A 317 13.93 -13.82 16.88
N MET A 318 14.84 -14.25 16.02
CA MET A 318 15.58 -13.38 15.11
C MET A 318 15.46 -13.82 13.64
N SER A 319 14.94 -15.02 13.36
CA SER A 319 14.72 -15.51 11.99
C SER A 319 13.43 -16.35 11.84
N TYR A 320 12.80 -16.35 10.66
CA TYR A 320 11.67 -17.23 10.33
C TYR A 320 12.11 -18.69 10.11
N SER A 321 13.38 -18.90 9.77
CA SER A 321 14.08 -20.20 9.68
C SER A 321 14.38 -20.85 11.03
N GLY A 322 13.96 -20.24 12.15
CA GLY A 322 14.02 -20.84 13.47
C GLY A 322 15.29 -20.52 14.27
N VAL A 323 15.97 -19.40 13.99
CA VAL A 323 17.08 -18.91 14.83
C VAL A 323 16.51 -18.02 15.95
N PHE A 324 16.93 -18.32 17.17
CA PHE A 324 16.57 -17.59 18.39
C PHE A 324 17.82 -17.33 19.24
N VAL A 325 17.77 -16.26 20.05
CA VAL A 325 18.55 -16.15 21.30
C VAL A 325 17.71 -16.80 22.40
N HIS A 326 18.23 -17.76 23.16
CA HIS A 326 17.45 -18.44 24.21
C HIS A 326 18.28 -19.03 25.36
N SER A 327 17.60 -19.39 26.44
CA SER A 327 18.18 -20.09 27.60
C SER A 327 18.67 -21.47 27.20
N ALA A 328 19.94 -21.76 27.48
CA ALA A 328 20.57 -23.05 27.20
C ALA A 328 21.43 -23.55 28.38
N PRO A 329 20.82 -23.92 29.52
CA PRO A 329 21.54 -24.36 30.72
C PRO A 329 22.43 -25.58 30.47
N TRP A 330 22.09 -26.43 29.50
CA TRP A 330 22.87 -27.62 29.13
C TRP A 330 24.19 -27.30 28.41
N SER A 331 24.37 -26.09 27.85
CA SER A 331 25.55 -25.73 27.04
C SER A 331 26.41 -24.62 27.65
N VAL A 332 26.21 -24.25 28.92
CA VAL A 332 26.95 -23.15 29.57
C VAL A 332 28.47 -23.34 29.58
N GLY A 333 28.95 -24.59 29.61
CA GLY A 333 30.39 -24.90 29.50
C GLY A 333 31.00 -24.72 28.09
N ALA A 334 30.16 -24.56 27.06
CA ALA A 334 30.58 -24.28 25.68
C ALA A 334 30.40 -22.80 25.29
N GLN A 335 29.60 -22.04 26.02
CA GLN A 335 29.32 -20.63 25.75
C GLN A 335 30.59 -19.79 25.93
N GLY A 336 30.99 -19.05 24.89
CA GLY A 336 32.28 -18.35 24.83
C GLY A 336 33.46 -19.22 24.37
N HIS A 337 33.24 -20.49 23.99
CA HIS A 337 34.31 -21.45 23.69
C HIS A 337 34.10 -22.26 22.40
N THR A 338 32.95 -22.93 22.25
CA THR A 338 32.67 -23.81 21.11
C THR A 338 31.20 -23.73 20.69
N ASN A 339 30.93 -23.97 19.39
CA ASN A 339 29.58 -23.96 18.83
C ASN A 339 28.95 -25.34 18.90
N THR A 340 27.71 -25.43 19.37
CA THR A 340 27.03 -26.70 19.70
C THR A 340 25.57 -26.76 19.25
N SER A 341 24.96 -25.64 18.85
CA SER A 341 23.52 -25.56 18.58
C SER A 341 23.16 -26.05 17.16
N HIS A 342 21.88 -25.92 16.81
CA HIS A 342 21.37 -26.14 15.43
C HIS A 342 21.29 -24.85 14.59
N GLY A 343 21.78 -23.73 15.12
CA GLY A 343 21.72 -22.40 14.48
C GLY A 343 21.40 -21.28 15.48
N CYS A 344 20.69 -21.60 16.58
CA CYS A 344 20.39 -20.66 17.67
C CYS A 344 21.63 -20.13 18.40
N LEU A 345 21.48 -18.97 19.03
CA LEU A 345 22.44 -18.35 19.93
C LEU A 345 22.13 -18.82 21.37
N ASN A 346 22.72 -19.94 21.77
CA ASN A 346 22.58 -20.48 23.12
C ASN A 346 23.30 -19.55 24.11
N VAL A 347 22.59 -18.95 25.07
CA VAL A 347 23.18 -18.15 26.16
C VAL A 347 22.77 -18.70 27.54
N SER A 348 23.38 -18.17 28.60
CA SER A 348 23.02 -18.55 29.97
C SER A 348 21.58 -18.12 30.30
N PRO A 349 20.86 -18.80 31.22
CA PRO A 349 19.46 -18.47 31.52
C PRO A 349 19.22 -17.00 31.87
N SER A 350 20.10 -16.40 32.68
CA SER A 350 20.01 -14.99 33.07
C SER A 350 20.38 -14.00 31.95
N ASN A 351 21.15 -14.43 30.95
CA ASN A 351 21.42 -13.62 29.76
C ASN A 351 20.25 -13.70 28.76
N ALA A 352 19.59 -14.86 28.65
CA ALA A 352 18.38 -15.01 27.85
C ALA A 352 17.21 -14.20 28.41
N GLU A 353 16.98 -14.27 29.73
CA GLU A 353 15.99 -13.45 30.44
C GLU A 353 16.28 -11.96 30.24
N TRP A 354 17.53 -11.53 30.45
CA TRP A 354 17.93 -10.15 30.19
C TRP A 354 17.70 -9.74 28.73
N PHE A 355 18.00 -10.61 27.75
CA PHE A 355 17.77 -10.33 26.33
C PHE A 355 16.28 -10.19 26.01
N TYR A 356 15.44 -11.07 26.56
CA TYR A 356 13.98 -11.00 26.44
C TYR A 356 13.42 -9.68 26.98
N ASP A 357 13.89 -9.24 28.15
CA ASP A 357 13.43 -8.01 28.82
C ASP A 357 13.93 -6.72 28.14
N HIS A 358 15.13 -6.73 27.55
CA HIS A 358 15.82 -5.53 27.05
C HIS A 358 15.92 -5.44 25.52
N SER A 359 15.35 -6.39 24.78
CA SER A 359 15.12 -6.29 23.33
C SER A 359 13.64 -6.14 22.99
N LYS A 360 13.34 -5.50 21.86
CA LYS A 360 11.98 -5.31 21.31
C LYS A 360 11.94 -5.68 19.82
N SER A 361 10.74 -5.84 19.26
CA SER A 361 10.58 -6.05 17.81
C SER A 361 11.32 -4.96 17.06
N GLY A 362 12.06 -5.31 16.02
CA GLY A 362 12.80 -4.35 15.21
C GLY A 362 14.20 -4.03 15.70
N ASP A 363 14.61 -4.52 16.87
CA ASP A 363 16.02 -4.46 17.26
C ASP A 363 16.86 -5.34 16.33
N ILE A 364 18.17 -5.08 16.25
CA ILE A 364 19.06 -5.79 15.32
C ILE A 364 19.97 -6.77 16.07
N VAL A 365 20.10 -7.97 15.52
CA VAL A 365 21.24 -8.85 15.76
C VAL A 365 22.08 -8.91 14.48
N GLU A 366 23.37 -8.65 14.60
CA GLU A 366 24.34 -8.82 13.52
C GLU A 366 25.24 -10.03 13.85
N VAL A 367 25.24 -11.05 12.99
CA VAL A 367 26.09 -12.24 13.15
C VAL A 367 27.27 -12.14 12.20
N ILE A 368 28.50 -12.28 12.72
CA ILE A 368 29.73 -12.16 11.94
C ILE A 368 30.71 -13.30 12.21
N ASN A 369 31.59 -13.53 11.22
CA ASN A 369 32.74 -14.45 11.26
C ASN A 369 32.41 -15.94 11.45
N THR A 370 31.15 -16.37 11.28
CA THR A 370 30.80 -17.80 11.29
C THR A 370 31.20 -18.48 9.98
N VAL A 371 31.28 -19.81 9.99
CA VAL A 371 31.45 -20.64 8.77
C VAL A 371 30.18 -20.73 7.90
N GLY A 372 29.08 -20.10 8.31
CA GLY A 372 27.79 -20.15 7.61
C GLY A 372 27.68 -19.20 6.42
N PRO A 373 26.66 -19.40 5.55
CA PRO A 373 26.33 -18.44 4.48
C PRO A 373 25.79 -17.12 5.07
N THR A 374 25.50 -16.13 4.24
CA THR A 374 24.68 -14.97 4.66
C THR A 374 23.20 -15.35 4.75
N LEU A 375 22.47 -14.81 5.73
CA LEU A 375 21.02 -14.98 5.85
C LEU A 375 20.30 -14.48 4.58
N PRO A 376 19.36 -15.26 3.98
CA PRO A 376 18.64 -14.81 2.80
C PRO A 376 17.79 -13.56 3.08
N GLY A 377 17.89 -12.55 2.22
CA GLY A 377 17.17 -11.29 2.40
C GLY A 377 15.65 -11.37 2.30
N THR A 378 15.11 -12.47 1.75
CA THR A 378 13.67 -12.76 1.64
C THR A 378 13.16 -13.77 2.66
N GLU A 379 13.94 -14.07 3.69
CA GLU A 379 13.63 -15.10 4.68
C GLU A 379 12.44 -14.75 5.58
N GLY A 380 12.29 -13.47 5.91
CA GLY A 380 11.22 -12.95 6.78
C GLY A 380 11.72 -11.92 7.79
N LEU A 381 12.92 -12.11 8.35
CA LEU A 381 13.58 -11.16 9.27
C LEU A 381 14.99 -10.77 8.78
N GLY A 382 15.25 -10.93 7.48
CA GLY A 382 16.55 -10.73 6.85
C GLY A 382 16.65 -9.52 5.91
N ASP A 383 15.68 -8.62 5.91
CA ASP A 383 15.45 -7.55 4.91
C ASP A 383 16.68 -6.68 4.62
N TRP A 384 17.52 -6.46 5.63
CA TRP A 384 18.75 -5.66 5.58
C TRP A 384 19.93 -6.35 4.88
N ASN A 385 19.85 -7.66 4.62
CA ASN A 385 20.84 -8.39 3.81
C ASN A 385 20.64 -8.19 2.29
N VAL A 386 19.52 -7.59 1.86
CA VAL A 386 19.33 -7.18 0.47
C VAL A 386 20.07 -5.85 0.23
N PRO A 387 21.02 -5.77 -0.72
CA PRO A 387 21.68 -4.51 -1.06
C PRO A 387 20.67 -3.45 -1.49
N TRP A 388 20.81 -2.22 -0.97
CA TRP A 388 19.84 -1.16 -1.22
C TRP A 388 19.53 -0.88 -2.70
N PRO A 389 20.49 -0.90 -3.66
CA PRO A 389 20.17 -0.74 -5.08
C PRO A 389 19.20 -1.80 -5.62
N GLN A 390 19.27 -3.05 -5.12
CA GLN A 390 18.34 -4.12 -5.47
C GLN A 390 16.98 -3.92 -4.78
N TRP A 391 16.99 -3.55 -3.49
CA TRP A 391 15.75 -3.27 -2.76
C TRP A 391 14.97 -2.10 -3.38
N LYS A 392 15.66 -0.99 -3.68
CA LYS A 392 15.11 0.24 -4.28
C LYS A 392 14.62 0.04 -5.71
N ALA A 393 15.25 -0.84 -6.49
CA ALA A 393 14.74 -1.22 -7.81
C ALA A 393 13.42 -1.99 -7.72
N GLY A 394 13.18 -2.70 -6.61
CA GLY A 394 11.97 -3.45 -6.35
C GLY A 394 11.80 -4.67 -7.25
N ASN A 395 10.68 -5.37 -7.04
CA ASN A 395 10.32 -6.61 -7.74
C ASN A 395 8.78 -6.70 -7.92
N ALA A 396 8.15 -5.58 -8.29
CA ALA A 396 6.70 -5.53 -8.56
C ALA A 396 6.29 -6.23 -9.86
N ASN A 397 7.23 -6.52 -10.77
CA ASN A 397 6.97 -7.08 -12.10
C ASN A 397 7.45 -8.55 -12.25
N THR A 398 7.68 -9.27 -11.14
CA THR A 398 8.34 -10.59 -11.11
C THR A 398 7.49 -11.67 -10.44
#